data_AF-A0A956ICB4-F1
#
_entry.id   AF-A0A956ICB4-F1
#
_cell.length_a   1.000
_cell.length_b   1.000
_cell.length_c   1.000
_cell.angle_alpha   90.00
_cell.angle_beta   90.00
_cell.angle_gamma   90.00
#
_symmetry.space_group_name_H-M   'P 1'
#
loop_
_entity.id
_entity.type
_entity.pdbx_description
1 polymer ?
#
loop_
_entity_poly.entity_id
_entity_poly.type
_entity_poly.pdbx_seq_one_letter_code
_entity_poly.pdbx_strand_id
1 'polypeptide(L)' 'MDTLRFGSSPPPPSDPTRRWDKREDSLVGGEYRVLRRIGKGSGGAVYEARHELSGQQVAVKILHDR' A
#
# COMPACT_ATOMS: atom_id res chain seq x y z
N MET A 1 14.87 10.61 -20.36
CA MET A 1 13.84 11.29 -19.54
C MET A 1 12.84 10.23 -19.17
N ASP A 2 13.23 9.41 -18.21
CA ASP A 2 12.62 8.11 -17.94
C ASP A 2 11.46 8.31 -16.97
N THR A 3 10.29 8.54 -17.54
CA THR A 3 9.02 8.52 -16.81
C THR A 3 8.78 7.08 -16.37
N LEU A 4 9.10 6.74 -15.12
CA LEU A 4 8.67 5.51 -14.46
C LEU A 4 7.14 5.42 -14.55
N ARG A 5 6.65 4.80 -15.61
CA ARG A 5 5.25 4.46 -15.79
C ARG A 5 4.95 3.35 -14.80
N PHE A 6 4.41 3.70 -13.63
CA PHE A 6 3.69 2.75 -12.79
C PHE A 6 2.49 2.29 -13.60
N GLY A 7 2.66 1.18 -14.33
CA GLY A 7 1.59 0.54 -15.07
C GLY A 7 0.40 0.31 -14.15
N SER A 8 -0.79 0.51 -14.69
CA SER A 8 -2.06 0.15 -14.07
C SER A 8 -1.98 -1.30 -13.59
N SER A 9 -1.66 -1.49 -12.31
CA SER A 9 -1.59 -2.83 -11.72
C SER A 9 -2.99 -3.44 -11.86
N PRO A 10 -3.13 -4.64 -12.46
CA PRO A 10 -4.42 -5.31 -12.48
C PRO A 10 -4.92 -5.42 -11.03
N PRO A 11 -6.24 -5.30 -10.79
CA PRO A 11 -6.76 -5.48 -9.45
C PRO A 11 -6.28 -6.84 -8.95
N PRO A 12 -5.51 -6.90 -7.85
CA PRO A 12 -5.03 -8.16 -7.31
C PRO A 12 -6.22 -9.05 -6.94
N PRO A 13 -6.02 -10.37 -6.96
CA PRO A 13 -7.06 -11.33 -6.63
C PRO A 13 -7.70 -10.99 -5.28
N SER A 14 -9.02 -11.14 -5.20
CA SER A 14 -9.89 -10.81 -4.08
C SER A 14 -9.50 -11.60 -2.82
N ASP A 15 -8.46 -11.16 -2.11
CA ASP A 15 -8.07 -11.73 -0.81
C ASP A 15 -9.20 -11.44 0.19
N PRO A 16 -9.93 -12.46 0.69
CA PRO A 16 -11.06 -12.27 1.60
C PRO A 16 -10.63 -11.67 2.94
N THR A 17 -9.33 -11.66 3.27
CA THR A 17 -8.82 -10.98 4.47
C THR A 17 -8.68 -9.46 4.31
N ARG A 18 -8.92 -8.92 3.11
CA ARG A 18 -8.80 -7.49 2.79
C ARG A 18 -9.74 -6.62 3.60
N ARG A 19 -10.99 -7.06 3.81
CA ARG A 19 -12.06 -6.25 4.43
C ARG A 19 -11.84 -5.94 5.92
N TRP A 20 -10.81 -6.53 6.54
CA TRP A 20 -10.52 -6.42 7.97
C TRP A 20 -9.08 -5.98 8.25
N ASP A 21 -8.36 -5.49 7.23
CA ASP A 21 -7.01 -4.99 7.45
C ASP A 21 -7.10 -3.64 8.18
N LYS A 22 -6.78 -3.65 9.48
CA LYS A 22 -6.89 -2.52 10.42
C LYS A 22 -6.20 -1.24 9.92
N ARG A 23 -5.37 -1.33 8.88
CA ARG A 23 -4.58 -0.23 8.33
C ARG A 23 -5.19 0.43 7.09
N GLU A 24 -6.28 -0.08 6.51
CA GLU A 24 -6.99 0.67 5.44
C GLU A 24 -7.44 2.05 5.98
N ASP A 25 -7.24 3.10 5.18
CA ASP A 25 -7.42 4.53 5.53
C ASP A 25 -6.46 5.13 6.58
N SER A 26 -5.55 4.33 7.15
CA SER A 26 -4.57 4.85 8.12
C SER A 26 -3.51 5.75 7.46
N LEU A 27 -3.03 6.73 8.21
CA LEU A 27 -1.91 7.59 7.81
C LEU A 27 -0.60 7.03 8.37
N VAL A 28 0.30 6.61 7.49
CA VAL A 28 1.61 6.08 7.86
C VAL A 28 2.67 7.16 7.66
N GLY A 29 3.55 7.33 8.66
CA GLY A 29 4.62 8.34 8.61
C GLY A 29 4.13 9.78 8.57
N GLY A 30 2.83 10.03 8.73
CA GLY A 30 2.23 11.37 8.64
C GLY A 30 1.95 11.87 7.22
N GLU A 31 2.28 11.11 6.18
CA GLU A 31 2.20 11.59 4.79
C GLU A 31 1.67 10.55 3.79
N TYR A 32 1.58 9.27 4.17
CA TYR A 32 1.10 8.20 3.28
C TYR A 32 -0.24 7.65 3.75
N ARG A 33 -1.32 7.98 3.03
CA ARG A 33 -2.65 7.41 3.26
C ARG A 33 -2.72 6.00 2.68
N VAL A 34 -2.85 5.00 3.53
CA VAL A 34 -2.99 3.59 3.12
C VAL A 34 -4.34 3.38 2.47
N LEU A 35 -4.35 2.83 1.26
CA LEU A 35 -5.57 2.52 0.51
C LEU A 35 -5.98 1.07 0.71
N ARG A 36 -5.05 0.12 0.53
CA ARG A 36 -5.31 -1.33 0.62
C ARG A 36 -4.03 -2.15 0.67
N ARG A 37 -4.09 -3.36 1.24
CA ARG A 37 -2.97 -4.32 1.15
C ARG A 37 -2.85 -4.89 -0.26
N ILE A 38 -1.63 -4.95 -0.79
CA ILE A 38 -1.31 -5.53 -2.10
C ILE A 38 -0.38 -6.75 -2.01
N GLY A 39 0.18 -7.03 -0.84
CA GLY A 39 0.94 -8.26 -0.59
C GLY A 39 1.23 -8.49 0.89
N LYS A 40 1.50 -9.74 1.27
CA LYS A 40 1.91 -10.15 2.61
C LYS A 40 2.99 -11.23 2.52
N GLY A 41 4.00 -11.15 3.39
CA GLY A 41 5.05 -12.14 3.52
C GLY A 41 5.55 -12.25 4.96
N SER A 42 6.57 -13.07 5.18
CA SER A 42 7.17 -13.29 6.51
C SER A 42 7.66 -12.01 7.17
N GLY A 43 8.24 -11.10 6.39
CA GLY A 43 8.80 -9.84 6.87
C GLY A 43 7.80 -8.69 7.01
N GLY A 44 6.51 -8.88 6.73
CA GLY A 44 5.51 -7.83 6.82
C GLY A 44 4.46 -7.82 5.70
N ALA A 45 3.81 -6.68 5.53
CA ALA A 45 2.77 -6.44 4.54
C ALA A 45 3.09 -5.21 3.67
N VAL A 46 2.75 -5.29 2.38
CA VAL A 46 2.89 -4.19 1.43
C VAL A 46 1.51 -3.65 1.11
N TYR A 47 1.37 -2.33 1.16
CA TYR A 47 0.13 -1.61 0.91
C TYR A 47 0.28 -0.66 -0.27
N GLU A 48 -0.76 -0.53 -1.06
CA GLU A 48 -0.95 0.63 -1.92
C GLU A 48 -1.33 1.82 -1.04
N ALA A 49 -0.66 2.95 -1.25
CA ALA A 49 -0.90 4.18 -0.52
C ALA A 49 -0.82 5.38 -1.46
N ARG A 50 -1.41 6.49 -1.01
CA ARG A 50 -1.27 7.80 -1.65
C ARG A 50 -0.39 8.68 -0.78
N HIS A 51 0.67 9.24 -1.34
CA HIS A 51 1.39 10.34 -0.69
C HIS A 51 0.53 11.60 -0.76
N GLU A 52 0.12 12.13 0.38
CA GLU A 52 -0.90 13.19 0.46
C GLU A 52 -0.44 14.48 -0.23
N LEU A 53 0.84 14.86 -0.09
CA LEU A 53 1.36 16.11 -0.65
C LEU A 53 1.56 16.03 -2.17
N SER A 54 2.14 14.94 -2.69
CA SER A 54 2.40 14.82 -4.14
C SER A 54 1.25 14.19 -4.92
N GLY A 55 0.29 13.57 -4.23
CA GLY A 55 -0.77 12.78 -4.84
C GLY A 55 -0.31 11.47 -5.48
N GLN A 56 0.98 11.13 -5.39
CA GLN A 56 1.55 9.96 -6.03
C GLN A 56 1.06 8.66 -5.38
N GLN A 57 0.68 7.69 -6.20
CA GLN A 57 0.44 6.31 -5.75
C GLN A 57 1.79 5.63 -5.52
N VAL A 58 1.98 5.05 -4.35
CA VAL A 58 3.21 4.41 -3.90
C VAL A 58 2.92 3.08 -3.20
N ALA A 59 3.94 2.21 -3.13
CA ALA A 59 3.90 1.00 -2.32
C ALA A 59 4.59 1.25 -0.97
N VAL A 60 3.87 1.03 0.13
CA VAL A 60 4.39 1.15 1.50
C VAL A 60 4.53 -0.24 2.09
N LYS A 61 5.76 -0.67 2.39
CA LYS A 61 6.04 -1.94 3.09
C LYS A 61 6.14 -1.70 4.60
N ILE A 62 5.22 -2.28 5.34
CA ILE A 62 5.15 -2.22 6.79
C ILE A 62 5.69 -3.53 7.36
N LEU A 63 6.72 -3.45 8.20
CA LEU A 63 7.33 -4.61 8.85
C LEU A 63 6.55 -4.98 10.12
N HIS A 64 6.56 -6.27 10.50
CA HIS A 64 6.02 -6.68 11.79
C HIS A 64 6.93 -6.19 12.91
N ASP A 65 6.34 -5.70 14.00
CA ASP A 65 7.07 -5.45 15.24
C ASP A 65 7.47 -6.80 15.85
N ARG A 66 8.65 -6.87 16.45
CA ARG A 66 9.24 -8.14 16.90
C ARG A 66 8.70 -8.60 18.25
#